data_AF-A0A970LFL0-F1
#
_entry.id   AF-A0A970LFL0-F1
#
_cell.length_a   1.000
_cell.length_b   1.000
_cell.length_c   1.000
_cell.angle_alpha   90.00
_cell.angle_beta   90.00
_cell.angle_gamma   90.00
#
_symmetry.space_group_name_H-M   'P 1'
#
loop_
_entity.id
_entity.type
_entity.pdbx_description
1 polymer ?
#
loop_
_entity_poly.entity_id
_entity_poly.type
_entity_poly.pdbx_seq_one_letter_code
_entity_poly.pdbx_strand_id
1 'polypeptide(L)'
;MKTRKGFTLVEVIVSIALLGLIAVGFLMALTGYVRYISVTKTITQDIFQAQEKLELDIQTVKSNIRNGTTGGLTEQTFAVFGQSFVGYPLVQQVEQHKLNTVVGSAIPIDLPV
;
A
#
# COMPACT_ATOMS: atom_id res chain seq x y z
N MET A 1 -35.84 1.65 -54.56
CA MET A 1 -35.82 0.58 -53.52
C MET A 1 -34.38 0.25 -53.17
N LYS A 2 -33.96 0.40 -51.90
CA LYS A 2 -32.63 -0.01 -51.42
C LYS A 2 -32.61 -1.54 -51.28
N THR A 3 -31.76 -2.22 -52.02
CA THR A 3 -31.55 -3.66 -51.91
C THR A 3 -30.89 -3.98 -50.57
N ARG A 4 -31.51 -4.85 -49.77
CA ARG A 4 -30.88 -5.39 -48.55
C ARG A 4 -29.86 -6.44 -48.99
N LYS A 5 -28.57 -6.11 -48.95
CA LYS A 5 -27.50 -7.10 -49.17
C LYS A 5 -27.40 -7.98 -47.91
N GLY A 6 -27.68 -9.26 -48.06
CA GLY A 6 -27.40 -10.25 -47.02
C GLY A 6 -25.91 -10.55 -46.93
N PHE A 7 -25.46 -11.02 -45.77
CA PHE A 7 -24.09 -11.50 -45.59
C PHE A 7 -23.84 -12.76 -46.41
N THR A 8 -22.69 -12.82 -47.07
CA THR A 8 -22.22 -14.04 -47.72
C THR A 8 -21.63 -15.00 -46.68
N LEU A 9 -21.66 -16.31 -46.98
CA LEU A 9 -21.10 -17.34 -46.09
C LEU A 9 -19.63 -17.06 -45.74
N VAL A 10 -18.86 -16.60 -46.72
CA VAL A 10 -17.44 -16.26 -46.56
C VAL A 10 -17.25 -15.11 -45.58
N GLU A 11 -18.06 -14.05 -45.66
CA GLU A 11 -17.96 -12.92 -44.74
C GLU A 11 -18.29 -13.32 -43.30
N VAL A 12 -19.25 -14.24 -43.12
CA VAL A 12 -19.60 -14.76 -41.79
C VAL A 12 -18.43 -15.55 -41.19
N ILE A 13 -17.82 -16.45 -41.97
CA ILE A 13 -16.69 -17.27 -41.52
C ILE A 13 -15.49 -16.38 -41.15
N VAL A 14 -15.15 -15.41 -42.01
CA VAL A 14 -14.04 -14.48 -41.78
C VAL A 14 -14.32 -13.61 -40.54
N SER A 15 -15.55 -13.16 -40.35
CA SER A 15 -15.94 -12.36 -39.18
C SER A 15 -15.81 -13.14 -37.87
N ILE A 16 -16.23 -14.40 -37.85
CA ILE A 16 -16.09 -15.28 -36.67
C ILE A 16 -14.63 -15.56 -36.36
N ALA A 17 -13.81 -15.80 -37.39
CA ALA A 17 -12.37 -16.00 -37.22
C ALA A 17 -11.68 -14.75 -36.62
N LEU A 18 -12.03 -13.57 -37.12
CA LEU A 18 -11.54 -12.28 -36.59
C LEU A 18 -12.03 -12.04 -35.15
N LEU A 19 -13.30 -12.30 -34.86
CA LEU A 19 -13.85 -12.20 -33.50
C LEU A 19 -13.14 -13.15 -32.54
N GLY A 20 -12.87 -14.38 -32.95
CA GLY A 20 -12.13 -15.35 -32.14
C GLY A 20 -10.72 -14.87 -31.81
N LEU A 21 -9.99 -14.34 -32.80
CA LEU A 21 -8.65 -13.80 -32.60
C LEU A 21 -8.63 -12.60 -31.65
N ILE A 22 -9.58 -11.67 -31.81
CA ILE A 22 -9.71 -10.50 -30.92
C ILE A 22 -10.10 -10.94 -29.50
N ALA A 23 -11.03 -11.89 -29.38
CA ALA A 23 -11.51 -12.39 -28.10
C ALA A 23 -10.39 -13.00 -27.24
N VAL A 24 -9.47 -13.75 -27.84
CA VAL A 24 -8.33 -14.34 -27.11
C VAL A 24 -7.44 -13.26 -26.51
N GLY A 25 -7.07 -12.24 -27.29
CA GLY A 25 -6.27 -11.11 -26.78
C GLY A 25 -7.00 -10.32 -25.70
N PHE A 26 -8.30 -10.10 -25.88
CA PHE A 26 -9.13 -9.38 -24.92
C PHE A 26 -9.26 -10.10 -23.57
N LEU A 27 -9.44 -11.42 -23.59
CA LEU A 27 -9.51 -12.25 -22.37
C LEU A 27 -8.19 -12.24 -21.58
N MET A 28 -7.04 -12.30 -22.27
CA MET A 28 -5.74 -12.20 -21.62
C MET A 28 -5.52 -10.82 -20.98
N ALA A 29 -5.93 -9.74 -21.65
CA ALA A 29 -5.85 -8.40 -21.09
C ALA A 29 -6.73 -8.24 -19.83
N LEU A 30 -7.99 -8.66 -19.90
CA LEU A 30 -8.92 -8.58 -18.77
C LEU A 30 -8.40 -9.30 -17.51
N THR A 31 -7.89 -10.52 -17.67
CA THR A 31 -7.37 -11.30 -16.53
C THR A 31 -6.14 -10.64 -15.89
N GLY A 32 -5.26 -10.04 -16.69
CA GLY A 32 -4.13 -9.24 -16.21
C GLY A 32 -4.58 -8.04 -15.36
N TYR A 33 -5.48 -7.20 -15.89
CA TYR A 33 -5.96 -6.01 -15.18
C TYR A 33 -6.71 -6.35 -13.88
N VAL A 34 -7.56 -7.40 -13.89
CA VAL A 34 -8.26 -7.85 -12.68
C VAL A 34 -7.27 -8.33 -11.62
N ARG A 35 -6.22 -9.05 -12.01
CA ARG A 35 -5.16 -9.48 -11.09
C ARG A 35 -4.43 -8.28 -10.47
N TYR A 36 -4.08 -7.27 -11.26
CA TYR A 36 -3.44 -6.06 -10.74
C TYR A 36 -4.32 -5.32 -9.72
N ILE A 37 -5.62 -5.20 -9.97
CA ILE A 37 -6.56 -4.58 -9.03
C ILE A 37 -6.61 -5.39 -7.72
N SER A 38 -6.69 -6.71 -7.81
CA SER A 38 -6.76 -7.58 -6.64
C SER A 38 -5.48 -7.51 -5.80
N VAL A 39 -4.31 -7.61 -6.44
CA VAL A 39 -3.02 -7.54 -5.74
C VAL A 39 -2.80 -6.18 -5.10
N THR A 40 -3.13 -5.09 -5.81
CA THR A 40 -3.00 -3.73 -5.27
C THR A 40 -3.91 -3.53 -4.06
N LYS A 41 -5.12 -4.09 -4.07
CA LYS A 41 -6.03 -4.07 -2.93
C LYS A 41 -5.40 -4.75 -1.71
N THR A 42 -4.82 -5.94 -1.88
CA THR A 42 -4.17 -6.67 -0.78
C THR A 42 -3.01 -5.87 -0.20
N ILE A 43 -2.10 -5.36 -1.03
CA ILE A 43 -0.96 -4.53 -0.59
C ILE A 43 -1.45 -3.31 0.21
N THR A 44 -2.51 -2.65 -0.28
CA THR A 44 -3.08 -1.47 0.38
C THR A 44 -3.65 -1.82 1.75
N GLN A 45 -4.38 -2.94 1.85
CA GLN A 45 -4.95 -3.41 3.11
C GLN A 45 -3.86 -3.77 4.13
N ASP A 46 -2.80 -4.45 3.70
CA ASP A 46 -1.70 -4.87 4.58
C ASP A 46 -0.91 -3.67 5.11
N ILE A 47 -0.67 -2.67 4.26
CA ILE A 47 -0.01 -1.41 4.66
C ILE A 47 -0.87 -0.67 5.69
N PHE A 48 -2.18 -0.55 5.48
CA PHE A 48 -3.05 0.13 6.44
C PHE A 48 -3.13 -0.59 7.79
N GLN A 49 -3.22 -1.93 7.79
CA GLN A 49 -3.20 -2.70 9.05
C GLN A 49 -1.88 -2.53 9.80
N ALA A 50 -0.77 -2.48 9.09
CA ALA A 50 0.52 -2.23 9.70
C ALA A 50 0.66 -0.81 10.25
N GLN A 51 0.11 0.19 9.56
CA GLN A 51 0.05 1.56 10.08
C GLN A 51 -0.81 1.66 11.34
N GLU A 52 -1.96 0.99 11.36
CA GLU A 52 -2.82 0.92 12.55
C GLU A 52 -2.09 0.32 13.74
N LYS A 53 -1.42 -0.82 13.53
CA LYS A 53 -0.60 -1.45 14.57
C LYS A 53 0.53 -0.55 15.05
N LEU A 54 1.22 0.11 14.14
CA LEU A 54 2.30 1.04 14.47
C LEU A 54 1.78 2.24 15.28
N GLU A 55 0.59 2.75 14.99
CA GLU A 55 -0.03 3.83 15.78
C GLU A 55 -0.40 3.35 17.19
N LEU A 56 -0.93 2.13 17.34
CA LEU A 56 -1.17 1.53 18.66
C LEU A 56 0.13 1.33 19.45
N ASP A 57 1.20 0.91 18.78
CA ASP A 57 2.52 0.77 19.39
C ASP A 57 3.06 2.14 19.83
N ILE A 58 2.94 3.18 18.99
CA ILE A 58 3.29 4.56 19.36
C ILE A 58 2.52 5.02 20.59
N GLN A 59 1.20 4.78 20.65
CA GLN A 59 0.38 5.17 21.80
C GLN A 59 0.79 4.43 23.06
N THR A 60 1.11 3.14 22.93
CA THR A 60 1.63 2.32 24.03
C THR A 60 2.95 2.89 24.55
N VAL A 61 3.90 3.20 23.67
CA VAL A 61 5.18 3.82 24.04
C VAL A 61 4.99 5.18 24.69
N LYS A 62 4.11 6.04 24.13
CA LYS A 62 3.78 7.34 24.74
C LYS A 62 3.18 7.19 26.14
N SER A 63 2.29 6.22 26.35
CA SER A 63 1.70 5.92 27.65
C SER A 63 2.75 5.45 28.65
N ASN A 64 3.63 4.55 28.21
CA ASN A 64 4.75 4.02 28.99
C ASN A 64 5.72 5.13 29.42
N ILE A 65 6.11 6.02 28.51
CA ILE A 65 6.93 7.22 28.80
C ILE A 65 6.24 8.11 29.85
N ARG A 66 4.94 8.40 29.68
CA ARG A 66 4.16 9.20 30.64
C ARG A 66 4.09 8.58 32.03
N ASN A 67 4.05 7.25 32.09
CA ASN A 67 3.99 6.48 33.33
C ASN A 67 5.40 6.15 33.89
N GLY A 68 6.47 6.70 33.30
CA GLY A 68 7.85 6.54 33.78
C GLY A 68 8.43 5.13 33.59
N THR A 69 7.84 4.31 32.73
CA THR A 69 8.28 2.92 32.48
C THR A 69 8.69 2.80 31.01
N THR A 70 9.91 2.36 30.70
CA THR A 70 10.39 2.30 29.30
C THR A 70 9.98 1.03 28.54
N GLY A 71 9.20 0.13 29.16
CA GLY A 71 8.56 -1.01 28.47
C GLY A 71 9.53 -1.96 27.75
N GLY A 72 10.82 -1.96 28.10
CA GLY A 72 11.85 -2.76 27.43
C GLY A 72 12.41 -2.17 26.13
N LEU A 73 12.02 -0.95 25.76
CA LEU A 73 12.57 -0.26 24.59
C LEU A 73 13.84 0.51 24.94
N THR A 74 14.84 0.42 24.06
CA THR A 74 16.12 1.14 24.21
C THR A 74 16.01 2.51 23.56
N GLU A 75 16.31 3.54 24.35
CA GLU A 75 16.39 4.90 23.89
C GLU A 75 17.61 5.08 22.96
N GLN A 76 17.42 5.73 21.82
CA GLN A 76 18.45 5.98 20.83
C GLN A 76 18.48 7.47 20.44
N THR A 77 19.67 7.95 20.07
CA THR A 77 19.86 9.31 19.59
C THR A 77 19.89 9.32 18.05
N PHE A 78 19.08 10.19 17.46
CA PHE A 78 18.92 10.34 16.02
C PHE A 78 19.31 11.76 15.60
N ALA A 79 20.13 11.88 14.56
CA ALA A 79 20.41 13.16 13.92
C ALA A 79 19.35 13.44 12.84
N VAL A 80 18.51 14.45 13.05
CA VAL A 80 17.46 14.86 12.12
C VAL A 80 17.63 16.35 11.84
N PHE A 81 17.78 16.73 10.57
CA PHE A 81 17.99 18.13 10.13
C PHE A 81 19.14 18.87 10.86
N GLY A 82 20.23 18.16 11.18
CA GLY A 82 21.38 18.74 11.87
C GLY A 82 21.18 18.95 13.38
N GLN A 83 20.06 18.50 13.94
CA GLN A 83 19.79 18.48 15.37
C GLN A 83 19.71 17.03 15.89
N SER A 84 20.15 16.81 17.13
CA SER A 84 20.12 15.50 17.77
C SER A 84 18.86 15.36 18.63
N PHE A 85 18.06 14.34 18.35
CA PHE A 85 16.85 14.00 19.09
C PHE A 85 17.02 12.65 19.77
N VAL A 86 16.47 12.54 20.97
CA VAL A 86 16.46 11.29 21.72
C VAL A 86 15.06 10.69 21.64
N GLY A 87 14.96 9.38 21.38
CA GLY A 87 13.67 8.71 21.25
C GLY A 87 13.76 7.19 21.14
N TYR A 88 12.60 6.56 21.05
CA TYR A 88 12.43 5.11 20.99
C TYR A 88 12.05 4.70 19.56
N PRO A 89 12.90 3.94 18.85
CA PRO A 89 12.57 3.46 17.51
C PRO A 89 11.51 2.37 17.58
N LEU A 90 10.54 2.46 16.68
CA LEU A 90 9.54 1.43 16.42
C LEU A 90 9.67 0.99 14.97
N VAL A 91 9.67 -0.33 14.76
CA VAL A 91 9.79 -0.94 13.45
C VAL A 91 8.65 -1.92 13.26
N GLN A 92 7.79 -1.65 12.28
CA GLN A 92 6.73 -2.56 11.88
C GLN A 92 7.04 -3.14 10.50
N GLN A 93 7.11 -4.47 10.42
CA GLN A 93 7.32 -5.22 9.17
C GLN A 93 5.99 -5.41 8.44
N VAL A 94 5.99 -5.22 7.12
CA VAL A 94 4.86 -5.47 6.22
C VAL A 94 5.38 -6.21 5.00
N GLU A 95 5.33 -7.55 5.03
CA GLU A 95 5.92 -8.39 3.99
C GLU A 95 7.37 -8.01 3.62
N GLN A 96 7.59 -7.37 2.47
CA GLN A 96 8.90 -6.90 1.98
C GLN A 96 9.26 -5.47 2.41
N HIS A 97 8.35 -4.75 3.06
CA HIS A 97 8.50 -3.35 3.44
C HIS A 97 8.67 -3.18 4.95
N LYS A 98 9.48 -2.20 5.35
CA LYS A 98 9.71 -1.85 6.75
C LYS A 98 9.20 -0.44 7.01
N LEU A 99 8.23 -0.31 7.91
CA LEU A 99 7.79 0.98 8.43
C LEU A 99 8.62 1.29 9.68
N ASN A 100 9.44 2.33 9.59
CA ASN A 100 10.28 2.79 10.69
C ASN A 100 9.74 4.13 11.19
N THR A 101 9.56 4.24 12.49
CA THR A 101 9.19 5.50 13.15
C THR A 101 9.99 5.65 14.45
N VAL A 102 10.08 6.86 14.96
CA VAL A 102 10.74 7.17 16.23
C VAL A 102 9.80 7.98 17.09
N VAL A 103 9.59 7.55 18.32
CA VAL A 103 8.83 8.30 19.33
C VAL A 103 9.80 9.09 20.19
N GLY A 104 9.78 10.41 20.08
CA GLY A 104 10.67 11.27 20.89
C GLY A 104 10.44 11.10 22.39
N SER A 105 11.52 11.14 23.17
CA SER A 105 11.48 11.05 24.63
C SER A 105 11.34 12.42 25.32
N ALA A 106 11.37 13.51 24.56
CA ALA A 106 11.28 14.87 25.09
C ALA A 106 9.84 15.29 25.45
N ILE A 107 9.69 15.73 26.71
CA ILE A 107 8.66 16.65 27.21
C ILE A 107 8.59 17.87 26.26
N PRO A 108 7.41 18.45 25.96
CA PRO A 108 7.17 19.36 24.84
C PRO A 108 8.28 20.40 24.64
N ILE A 109 8.74 20.49 23.39
CA ILE A 109 9.57 21.58 22.90
C ILE A 109 8.71 22.85 23.05
N ASP A 110 9.13 23.73 23.96
CA ASP A 110 8.62 25.09 24.00
C ASP A 110 9.17 25.79 22.74
N LEU A 111 8.35 25.82 21.70
CA LEU A 111 8.68 26.55 20.47
C LEU A 111 8.58 28.03 20.82
N PRO A 112 9.68 28.82 20.67
CA PRO A 112 9.56 30.26 20.81
C PRO A 112 8.63 30.77 19.70
N VAL A 113 7.50 31.32 20.12
CA VAL A 113 6.58 32.12 19.28
C VAL A 113 7.30 33.33 18.69
#